data_AF-A0A066RQQ3-F1
#
_entry.id   AF-A0A066RQQ3-F1
#
_cell.length_a   1.000
_cell.length_b   1.000
_cell.length_c   1.000
_cell.angle_alpha   90.00
_cell.angle_beta   90.00
_cell.angle_gamma   90.00
#
_symmetry.space_group_name_H-M   'P 1'
#
loop_
_entity.id
_entity.type
_entity.pdbx_description
1 polymer ?
#
loop_
_entity_poly.entity_id
_entity_poly.type
_entity_poly.pdbx_seq_one_letter_code
_entity_poly.pdbx_strand_id
1 'polypeptide(L)'
;MWDKVKQLIGTAAPMVGTLIGGPAGGAVGGLVASALGVDNTPEAIEHAIKNDPEAFLKLKQLEMEHAQELKRLSLEEGRLAMESARIAMADTQHAREQHRDHWMPSALAIAMVGMVALMFTAMMFGPPMPERYDSVLMIIVGSVLTAFSTAIAYWLGSSKGSVDKTKHLKTSGG
;
A
#
# COMPACT_ATOMS: atom_id res chain seq x y z
N MET A 1 14.44 6.28 -15.51
CA MET A 1 15.40 7.21 -16.19
C MET A 1 15.68 8.41 -15.30
N TRP A 2 14.65 8.99 -14.67
CA TRP A 2 14.77 10.06 -13.66
C TRP A 2 15.48 9.66 -12.35
N ASP A 3 15.65 8.36 -12.05
CA ASP A 3 16.20 7.88 -10.78
C ASP A 3 17.65 8.33 -10.54
N LYS A 4 18.47 8.36 -11.61
CA LYS A 4 19.87 8.82 -11.53
C LYS A 4 19.94 10.32 -11.31
N VAL A 5 19.12 11.08 -12.02
CA VAL A 5 18.99 12.54 -11.87
C VAL A 5 18.50 12.88 -10.46
N LYS A 6 17.52 12.15 -9.94
CA LYS A 6 17.04 12.27 -8.55
C LYS A 6 18.15 12.03 -7.53
N GLN A 7 18.97 10.99 -7.71
CA GLN A 7 20.08 10.72 -6.79
C GLN A 7 21.14 11.83 -6.84
N LEU A 8 21.49 12.32 -8.04
CA LEU A 8 22.44 13.41 -8.20
C LEU A 8 21.93 14.71 -7.59
N ILE A 9 20.72 15.14 -7.96
CA ILE A 9 20.11 16.38 -7.46
C ILE A 9 19.82 16.27 -5.96
N GLY A 10 19.35 15.12 -5.47
CA GLY A 10 18.98 14.92 -4.07
C GLY A 10 20.12 15.08 -3.06
N THR A 11 21.38 15.05 -3.51
CA THR A 11 22.54 15.34 -2.64
C THR A 11 22.71 16.84 -2.36
N ALA A 12 22.35 17.71 -3.31
CA ALA A 12 22.51 19.16 -3.20
C ALA A 12 21.20 19.90 -2.94
N ALA A 13 20.09 19.39 -3.49
CA ALA A 13 18.75 19.95 -3.40
C ALA A 13 17.69 18.86 -3.13
N PRO A 14 17.49 18.46 -1.87
CA PRO A 14 16.65 17.32 -1.51
C PRO A 14 15.18 17.46 -1.91
N MET A 15 14.54 18.63 -1.77
CA MET A 15 13.14 18.84 -2.14
C MET A 15 12.95 18.69 -3.65
N VAL A 16 13.84 19.31 -4.44
CA VAL A 16 13.84 19.19 -5.91
C VAL A 16 14.05 17.72 -6.32
N GLY A 17 14.99 17.03 -5.69
CA GLY A 17 15.23 15.60 -5.95
C GLY A 17 14.05 14.70 -5.60
N THR A 18 13.30 14.99 -4.53
CA THR A 18 12.10 14.21 -4.19
C THR A 18 11.00 14.40 -5.22
N LEU A 19 10.73 15.64 -5.63
CA LEU A 19 9.66 15.98 -6.56
C LEU A 19 9.97 15.59 -8.01
N ILE A 20 11.23 15.67 -8.45
CA ILE A 20 11.62 15.30 -9.82
C ILE A 20 11.41 13.81 -10.12
N GLY A 21 11.46 12.96 -9.09
CA GLY A 21 11.13 11.53 -9.19
C GLY A 21 9.70 11.20 -8.78
N GLY A 22 8.88 12.21 -8.46
CA GLY A 22 7.46 12.08 -8.10
C GLY A 22 6.54 12.42 -9.27
N PRO A 23 5.21 12.35 -9.06
CA PRO A 23 4.21 12.74 -10.05
C PRO A 23 4.38 14.18 -10.57
N ALA A 24 4.88 15.09 -9.73
CA ALA A 24 5.18 16.48 -10.13
C ALA A 24 6.52 16.62 -10.89
N GLY A 25 7.19 15.51 -11.21
CA GLY A 25 8.56 15.53 -11.71
C GLY A 25 8.73 16.19 -13.07
N GLY A 26 7.70 16.18 -13.93
CA GLY A 26 7.73 16.92 -15.20
C GLY A 26 7.75 18.44 -15.02
N ALA A 27 7.02 18.96 -14.02
CA ALA A 27 6.98 20.39 -13.72
C ALA A 27 8.29 20.86 -13.06
N VAL A 28 8.76 20.10 -12.06
CA VAL A 28 10.03 20.40 -11.37
C VAL A 28 11.24 20.20 -12.29
N GLY A 29 11.20 19.22 -13.19
CA GLY A 29 12.20 19.03 -14.24
C GLY A 29 12.32 20.23 -15.17
N GLY A 30 11.20 20.86 -15.53
CA GLY A 30 11.18 22.07 -16.36
C GLY A 30 11.81 23.29 -15.66
N LEU A 31 11.58 23.46 -14.35
CA LEU A 31 12.21 24.51 -13.56
C LEU A 31 13.73 24.30 -13.48
N VAL A 32 14.17 23.06 -13.24
CA VAL A 32 15.59 22.70 -13.21
C VAL A 32 16.25 22.91 -14.57
N ALA A 33 15.61 22.45 -15.66
CA ALA A 33 16.10 22.62 -17.02
C ALA A 33 16.27 24.10 -17.38
N SER A 34 15.30 24.94 -17.00
CA SER A 34 15.36 26.39 -17.22
C SER A 34 16.50 27.06 -16.44
N ALA A 35 16.72 26.66 -15.19
CA ALA A 35 17.80 27.20 -14.37
C ALA A 35 19.20 26.76 -14.83
N LEU A 36 19.30 25.57 -15.43
CA LEU A 36 20.54 25.04 -15.99
C LEU A 36 20.75 25.43 -17.47
N GLY A 37 19.73 25.99 -18.13
CA GLY A 37 19.79 26.38 -19.54
C GLY A 37 19.87 25.20 -20.51
N VAL A 38 19.28 24.06 -20.14
CA VAL A 38 19.30 22.82 -20.95
C VAL A 38 17.90 22.34 -21.29
N ASP A 39 17.80 21.39 -22.21
CA ASP A 39 16.53 20.75 -22.53
C ASP A 39 15.93 20.05 -21.30
N ASN A 40 14.59 20.05 -21.22
CA ASN A 40 13.85 19.34 -20.17
C ASN A 40 13.81 17.83 -20.42
N THR A 41 14.99 17.22 -20.49
CA THR A 41 15.18 15.78 -20.59
C THR A 41 16.09 15.30 -19.46
N PRO A 42 15.86 14.08 -18.92
CA PRO A 42 16.70 13.55 -17.85
C PRO A 42 18.18 13.50 -18.26
N GLU A 43 18.47 13.22 -19.52
CA GLU A 43 19.82 13.04 -20.05
C GLU A 43 20.55 14.38 -20.15
N ALA A 44 19.88 15.43 -20.62
CA ALA A 44 20.46 16.77 -20.73
C ALA A 44 20.74 17.37 -19.34
N ILE A 45 19.83 17.18 -18.39
CA ILE A 45 20.00 17.61 -16.99
C ILE A 45 21.13 16.83 -16.32
N GLU A 46 21.19 15.50 -16.51
CA GLU A 46 22.28 14.66 -15.96
C GLU A 46 23.64 15.11 -16.52
N HIS A 47 23.71 15.38 -17.82
CA HIS A 47 24.93 15.84 -18.48
C HIS A 47 25.35 17.24 -18.00
N ALA A 48 24.40 18.16 -17.82
CA ALA A 48 24.66 19.50 -17.30
C ALA A 48 25.26 19.43 -15.88
N ILE A 49 24.67 18.62 -15.01
CA ILE A 49 25.11 18.48 -13.62
C ILE A 49 26.49 17.81 -13.51
N LYS A 50 26.79 16.84 -14.39
CA LYS A 50 28.10 16.16 -14.39
C LYS A 50 29.24 17.03 -14.92
N ASN A 51 28.96 17.90 -15.89
CA ASN A 51 29.99 18.71 -16.54
C ASN A 51 30.17 20.09 -15.91
N ASP A 52 29.19 20.58 -15.14
CA ASP A 52 29.26 21.87 -14.46
C ASP A 52 29.09 21.70 -12.93
N PRO A 53 30.18 21.79 -12.14
CA PRO A 53 30.09 21.81 -10.69
C PRO A 53 29.27 22.98 -10.13
N GLU A 54 29.13 24.10 -10.85
CA GLU A 54 28.27 25.22 -10.45
C GLU A 54 26.78 24.89 -10.59
N ALA A 55 26.41 23.86 -11.36
CA ALA A 55 25.03 23.40 -11.47
C ALA A 55 24.45 23.03 -10.09
N PHE A 56 25.25 22.45 -9.19
CA PHE A 56 24.82 22.13 -7.84
C PHE A 56 24.52 23.38 -7.00
N LEU A 57 25.28 24.47 -7.19
CA LEU A 57 25.02 25.74 -6.51
C LEU A 57 23.75 26.40 -7.04
N LYS A 58 23.54 26.37 -8.37
CA LYS A 58 22.30 26.86 -9.01
C LYS A 58 21.08 26.09 -8.55
N LEU A 59 21.17 24.75 -8.46
CA LEU A 59 20.11 23.89 -7.95
C LEU A 59 19.75 24.21 -6.49
N LYS A 60 20.76 24.42 -5.64
CA LYS A 60 20.55 24.80 -4.25
C LYS A 60 19.92 26.20 -4.11
N GLN A 61 20.35 27.16 -4.94
CA GLN A 61 19.73 28.48 -4.99
C GLN A 61 18.27 28.41 -5.44
N LEU A 62 17.98 27.63 -6.49
CA LEU A 62 16.62 27.40 -6.97
C LEU A 62 15.74 26.77 -5.90
N GLU A 63 16.24 25.78 -5.16
CA GLU A 63 15.51 25.20 -4.04
C GLU A 63 15.23 26.22 -2.93
N MET A 64 16.18 27.10 -2.62
CA MET A 64 15.98 28.15 -1.62
C MET A 64 14.99 29.21 -2.08
N GLU A 65 15.04 29.61 -3.35
CA GLU A 65 14.14 30.59 -3.97
C GLU A 65 12.70 30.06 -4.03
N HIS A 66 12.54 28.79 -4.42
CA HIS A 66 11.24 28.14 -4.56
C HIS A 66 10.85 27.26 -3.35
N ALA A 67 11.51 27.42 -2.19
CA ALA A 67 11.34 26.53 -1.05
C ALA A 67 9.88 26.40 -0.59
N GLN A 68 9.13 27.51 -0.59
CA GLN A 68 7.72 27.51 -0.21
C GLN A 68 6.84 26.79 -1.23
N GLU A 69 7.13 26.95 -2.51
CA GLU A 69 6.39 26.32 -3.61
C GLU A 69 6.65 24.82 -3.66
N LEU A 70 7.93 24.41 -3.61
CA LEU A 70 8.33 23.00 -3.52
C LEU A 70 7.74 22.32 -2.28
N LYS A 71 7.67 23.02 -1.15
CA LYS A 71 7.01 22.49 0.06
C LYS A 71 5.51 22.32 -0.11
N ARG A 72 4.83 23.24 -0.82
CA ARG A 72 3.40 23.09 -1.14
C ARG A 72 3.17 21.90 -2.05
N LEU A 73 3.95 21.75 -3.12
CA LEU A 73 3.88 20.62 -4.03
C LEU A 73 4.10 19.29 -3.31
N SER A 74 5.10 19.21 -2.44
CA SER A 74 5.37 18.01 -1.63
C SER A 74 4.20 17.64 -0.70
N LEU A 75 3.56 18.63 -0.07
CA LEU A 75 2.38 18.40 0.76
C LEU A 75 1.17 17.95 -0.08
N GLU A 76 1.02 18.50 -1.28
CA GLU A 76 -0.06 18.14 -2.20
C GLU A 76 0.10 16.72 -2.74
N GLU A 77 1.31 16.32 -3.15
CA GLU A 77 1.62 14.93 -3.50
C GLU A 77 1.31 13.98 -2.34
N GLY A 78 1.70 14.34 -1.11
CA GLY A 78 1.39 13.57 0.08
C GLY A 78 -0.12 13.46 0.33
N ARG A 79 -0.89 14.53 0.10
CA ARG A 79 -2.35 14.51 0.20
C ARG A 79 -2.99 13.61 -0.85
N LEU A 80 -2.59 13.72 -2.11
CA LEU A 80 -3.11 12.89 -3.20
C LEU A 80 -2.79 11.41 -2.99
N ALA A 81 -1.60 11.09 -2.47
CA ALA A 81 -1.23 9.72 -2.09
C ALA A 81 -2.11 9.19 -0.94
N MET A 82 -2.39 10.02 0.07
CA MET A 82 -3.31 9.66 1.14
C MET A 82 -4.75 9.51 0.67
N GLU A 83 -5.20 10.38 -0.23
CA GLU A 83 -6.55 10.35 -0.79
C GLU A 83 -6.76 9.12 -1.67
N SER A 84 -5.83 8.80 -2.57
CA SER A 84 -5.89 7.57 -3.37
C SER A 84 -5.88 6.31 -2.50
N ALA A 85 -5.06 6.28 -1.44
CA ALA A 85 -5.09 5.19 -0.46
C ALA A 85 -6.42 5.13 0.30
N ARG A 86 -7.01 6.28 0.67
CA ARG A 86 -8.33 6.35 1.30
C ARG A 86 -9.43 5.88 0.36
N ILE A 87 -9.41 6.25 -0.92
CA ILE A 87 -10.38 5.83 -1.93
C ILE A 87 -10.29 4.31 -2.12
N ALA A 88 -9.09 3.75 -2.28
CA ALA A 88 -8.91 2.30 -2.38
C ALA A 88 -9.43 1.57 -1.13
N MET A 89 -9.17 2.11 0.06
CA MET A 89 -9.71 1.57 1.32
C MET A 89 -11.23 1.75 1.43
N ALA A 90 -11.79 2.88 0.98
CA ALA A 90 -13.21 3.15 0.98
C ALA A 90 -13.95 2.24 -0.01
N ASP A 91 -13.39 1.96 -1.17
CA ASP A 91 -13.95 1.06 -2.18
C ASP A 91 -14.04 -0.38 -1.64
N THR A 92 -12.95 -0.87 -1.02
CA THR A 92 -12.97 -2.19 -0.35
C THR A 92 -13.92 -2.24 0.86
N GLN A 93 -14.18 -1.10 1.50
CA GLN A 93 -15.12 -1.01 2.63
C GLN A 93 -16.57 -0.88 2.16
N HIS A 94 -16.86 -0.14 1.09
CA HIS A 94 -18.18 -0.05 0.50
C HIS A 94 -18.63 -1.39 -0.10
N ALA A 95 -17.72 -2.13 -0.75
CA ALA A 95 -17.97 -3.51 -1.18
C ALA A 95 -18.33 -4.44 0.00
N ARG A 96 -17.81 -4.17 1.21
CA ARG A 96 -18.18 -4.92 2.43
C ARG A 96 -19.49 -4.43 3.05
N GLU A 97 -19.77 -3.14 3.02
CA GLU A 97 -20.99 -2.55 3.59
C GLU A 97 -22.24 -2.93 2.78
N GLN A 98 -22.14 -3.00 1.45
CA GLN A 98 -23.26 -3.38 0.57
C GLN A 98 -23.65 -4.86 0.72
N HIS A 99 -22.82 -5.68 1.37
CA HIS A 99 -23.07 -7.10 1.64
C HIS A 99 -23.15 -7.47 3.13
N ARG A 100 -23.17 -6.49 4.05
CA ARG A 100 -23.20 -6.75 5.52
C ARG A 100 -24.44 -7.52 5.97
N ASP A 101 -25.59 -7.28 5.35
CA ASP A 101 -26.87 -7.91 5.73
C ASP A 101 -27.28 -9.07 4.82
N HIS A 102 -26.40 -9.50 3.90
CA HIS A 102 -26.70 -10.70 3.13
C HIS A 102 -26.52 -11.91 4.05
N TRP A 103 -27.49 -12.82 4.09
CA TRP A 103 -27.43 -14.07 4.85
C TRP A 103 -26.34 -15.06 4.35
N MET A 104 -25.62 -14.70 3.29
CA MET A 104 -24.65 -15.57 2.62
C MET A 104 -23.40 -15.85 3.46
N PRO A 105 -22.74 -14.86 4.09
CA PRO A 105 -21.56 -15.10 4.92
C PRO A 105 -21.87 -15.94 6.17
N SER A 106 -23.05 -15.76 6.78
CA SER A 106 -23.48 -16.58 7.92
C SER A 106 -23.81 -18.02 7.51
N ALA A 107 -24.50 -18.21 6.37
CA ALA A 107 -24.74 -19.55 5.82
C ALA A 107 -23.43 -20.27 5.44
N LEU A 108 -22.47 -19.57 4.84
CA LEU A 108 -21.18 -20.14 4.48
C LEU A 108 -20.34 -20.50 5.71
N ALA A 109 -20.38 -19.67 6.76
CA ALA A 109 -19.73 -19.97 8.04
C ALA A 109 -20.35 -21.20 8.72
N ILE A 110 -21.68 -21.29 8.76
CA ILE A 110 -22.39 -22.46 9.30
C ILE A 110 -22.09 -23.72 8.48
N ALA A 111 -22.07 -23.62 7.15
CA ALA A 111 -21.72 -24.72 6.27
C ALA A 111 -20.27 -25.19 6.49
N MET A 112 -19.33 -24.27 6.68
CA MET A 112 -17.92 -24.60 6.93
C MET A 112 -17.73 -25.26 8.29
N VAL A 113 -18.37 -24.75 9.34
CA VAL A 113 -18.38 -25.39 10.67
C VAL A 113 -19.05 -26.77 10.60
N GLY A 114 -20.16 -26.90 9.86
CA GLY A 114 -20.85 -28.18 9.64
C GLY A 114 -20.00 -29.20 8.92
N MET A 115 -19.27 -28.80 7.87
CA MET A 115 -18.35 -29.67 7.13
C MET A 115 -17.22 -30.17 8.04
N VAL A 116 -16.62 -29.29 8.84
CA VAL A 116 -15.54 -29.67 9.77
C VAL A 116 -16.08 -30.59 10.87
N ALA A 117 -17.23 -30.28 11.46
CA ALA A 117 -17.85 -31.12 12.48
C ALA A 117 -18.21 -32.51 11.96
N LEU A 118 -18.74 -32.60 10.73
CA LEU A 118 -19.06 -33.87 10.07
C LEU A 118 -17.79 -34.68 9.79
N MET A 119 -16.70 -34.03 9.36
CA MET A 119 -15.41 -34.69 9.17
C MET A 119 -14.89 -35.32 10.49
N PHE A 120 -14.91 -34.58 11.60
CA PHE A 120 -14.51 -35.10 12.91
C PHE A 120 -15.45 -36.22 13.41
N THR A 121 -16.75 -36.08 13.17
CA THR A 121 -17.74 -37.11 13.56
C THR A 121 -17.55 -38.39 12.75
N ALA A 122 -17.30 -38.28 11.45
CA ALA A 122 -16.96 -39.42 10.59
C ALA A 122 -15.64 -40.10 11.02
N MET A 123 -14.68 -39.33 11.55
CA MET A 123 -13.41 -39.88 12.03
C MET A 123 -13.54 -40.58 13.40
N MET A 124 -14.41 -40.10 14.30
CA MET A 124 -14.64 -40.74 15.61
C MET A 124 -15.61 -41.93 15.57
N PHE A 125 -16.65 -41.87 14.72
CA PHE A 125 -17.74 -42.84 14.71
C PHE A 125 -17.86 -43.63 13.40
N GLY A 126 -17.04 -43.33 12.39
CA GLY A 126 -17.04 -44.04 11.12
C GLY A 126 -16.27 -45.36 11.15
N PRO A 127 -16.45 -46.21 10.14
CA PRO A 127 -15.71 -47.46 10.01
C PRO A 127 -14.19 -47.19 9.91
N PRO A 128 -13.33 -48.06 10.45
CA PRO A 128 -11.88 -47.89 10.37
C PRO A 128 -11.46 -47.85 8.90
N MET A 129 -10.85 -46.74 8.49
CA MET A 129 -10.34 -46.59 7.13
C MET A 129 -9.11 -47.48 6.93
N PRO A 130 -8.88 -48.01 5.70
CA PRO A 130 -7.65 -48.75 5.39
C PRO A 130 -6.40 -47.91 5.66
N GLU A 131 -5.36 -48.50 6.28
CA GLU A 131 -4.08 -47.83 6.65
C GLU A 131 -3.42 -47.07 5.48
N ARG A 132 -3.71 -47.45 4.24
CA ARG A 132 -3.29 -46.74 3.02
C ARG A 132 -3.68 -45.25 3.01
N TYR A 133 -4.73 -44.86 3.73
CA TYR A 133 -5.25 -43.50 3.73
C TYR A 133 -4.80 -42.65 4.93
N ASP A 134 -4.09 -43.22 5.91
CA ASP A 134 -3.70 -42.52 7.15
C ASP A 134 -2.86 -41.27 6.87
N SER A 135 -1.90 -41.37 5.95
CA SER A 135 -1.08 -40.21 5.55
C SER A 135 -1.91 -39.11 4.89
N VAL A 136 -2.91 -39.48 4.09
CA VAL A 136 -3.82 -38.53 3.44
C VAL A 136 -4.72 -37.86 4.48
N LEU A 137 -5.20 -38.62 5.46
CA LEU A 137 -6.01 -38.14 6.57
C LEU A 137 -5.25 -37.12 7.43
N MET A 138 -3.99 -37.40 7.78
CA MET A 138 -3.14 -36.48 8.54
C MET A 138 -2.88 -35.17 7.77
N ILE A 139 -2.67 -35.24 6.44
CA ILE A 139 -2.50 -34.06 5.59
C ILE A 139 -3.78 -33.21 5.56
N ILE A 140 -4.95 -33.85 5.37
CA ILE A 140 -6.24 -33.15 5.34
C ILE A 140 -6.52 -32.48 6.69
N VAL A 141 -6.37 -33.21 7.80
CA VAL A 141 -6.57 -32.66 9.15
C VAL A 141 -5.64 -31.48 9.42
N GLY A 142 -4.35 -31.59 9.06
CA GLY A 142 -3.39 -30.50 9.17
C GLY A 142 -3.81 -29.27 8.35
N SER A 143 -4.21 -29.47 7.10
CA SER A 143 -4.66 -28.39 6.21
C SER A 143 -5.89 -27.65 6.74
N VAL A 144 -6.84 -28.38 7.34
CA VAL A 144 -8.06 -27.81 7.96
C VAL A 144 -7.70 -26.97 9.20
N LEU A 145 -6.80 -27.45 10.05
CA LEU A 145 -6.29 -26.68 11.20
C LEU A 145 -5.60 -25.38 10.78
N THR A 146 -4.82 -25.40 9.70
CA THR A 146 -4.19 -24.20 9.13
C THR A 146 -5.25 -23.23 8.57
N ALA A 147 -6.22 -23.73 7.79
CA ALA A 147 -7.32 -22.92 7.27
C ALA A 147 -8.16 -22.30 8.39
N PHE A 148 -8.39 -23.03 9.49
CA PHE A 148 -9.11 -22.51 10.64
C PHE A 148 -8.31 -21.43 11.38
N SER A 149 -7.00 -21.62 11.54
CA SER A 149 -6.12 -20.63 12.17
C SER A 149 -6.06 -19.32 11.38
N THR A 150 -6.00 -19.40 10.05
CA THR A 150 -6.03 -18.23 9.16
C THR A 150 -7.40 -17.53 9.19
N ALA A 151 -8.50 -18.27 9.27
CA ALA A 151 -9.83 -17.70 9.44
C ALA A 151 -9.99 -16.92 10.76
N ILE A 152 -9.49 -17.47 11.89
CA ILE A 152 -9.47 -16.77 13.18
C ILE A 152 -8.64 -15.49 13.10
N ALA A 153 -7.45 -15.55 12.49
CA ALA A 153 -6.59 -14.39 12.33
C ALA A 153 -7.26 -13.27 11.52
N TYR A 154 -7.96 -13.62 10.44
CA TYR A 154 -8.76 -12.69 9.65
C TYR A 154 -9.92 -12.07 10.46
N TRP A 155 -10.64 -12.89 11.24
CA TRP A 155 -11.77 -12.42 12.04
C TRP A 155 -11.34 -11.47 13.18
N LEU A 156 -10.24 -11.80 13.89
CA LEU A 156 -9.67 -10.95 14.93
C LEU A 156 -9.05 -9.67 14.35
N GLY A 157 -8.41 -9.75 13.18
CA GLY A 157 -7.83 -8.59 12.48
C GLY A 157 -8.91 -7.62 12.01
N SER A 158 -9.98 -8.12 11.38
CA SER A 158 -11.10 -7.30 10.92
C SER A 158 -11.88 -6.64 12.06
N SER A 159 -12.03 -7.33 13.20
CA SER A 159 -12.70 -6.78 14.38
C SER A 159 -11.95 -5.59 14.98
N LYS A 160 -10.61 -5.64 15.07
CA LYS A 160 -9.79 -4.52 15.59
C LYS A 160 -9.91 -3.26 14.72
N GLY A 161 -9.86 -3.43 13.39
CA GLY A 161 -9.99 -2.30 12.45
C GLY A 161 -11.34 -1.56 12.56
N SER A 162 -12.42 -2.26 12.89
CA SER A 162 -13.74 -1.64 13.08
C SER A 162 -13.83 -0.79 14.36
N VAL A 163 -13.15 -1.21 15.43
CA VAL A 163 -13.15 -0.49 16.71
C VAL A 163 -12.35 0.81 16.60
N ASP A 164 -11.18 0.77 15.96
CA ASP A 164 -10.35 1.96 15.77
C ASP A 164 -11.04 3.01 14.89
N LYS A 165 -11.70 2.58 13.80
CA LYS A 165 -12.50 3.49 12.94
C LYS A 165 -13.62 4.20 13.72
N THR A 166 -14.31 3.49 14.61
CA THR A 166 -15.40 4.06 15.43
C THR A 166 -14.87 5.07 16.46
N LYS A 167 -13.69 4.80 17.03
CA LYS A 167 -13.04 5.70 18.00
C LYS A 167 -12.61 7.01 17.35
N HIS A 168 -12.02 6.95 16.15
CA HIS A 168 -11.62 8.14 15.40
C HIS A 168 -12.80 9.03 14.98
N LEU A 169 -13.95 8.44 14.62
CA LEU A 169 -15.17 9.19 14.30
C LEU A 169 -15.74 9.93 15.53
N LYS A 170 -15.69 9.32 16.72
CA LYS A 170 -16.14 9.98 17.96
C LYS A 170 -15.25 11.14 18.40
N THR A 171 -13.94 11.06 18.19
CA THR A 171 -13.00 12.13 18.56
C THR A 171 -12.97 13.30 17.60
N SER A 172 -13.46 13.14 16.36
CA SER A 172 -13.46 14.20 15.34
C SER A 172 -14.78 14.99 15.28
N GLY A 173 -15.81 14.57 16.03
CA GLY A 173 -17.15 15.16 16.01
C GLY A 173 -17.57 15.82 17.33
N GLY A 174 -16.61 16.17 18.19
CA GLY A 174 -16.83 16.86 19.46
C GLY A 174 -16.03 18.14 19.56
#